data_AF-A0A8S9LT33-F1
#
_entry.id   AF-A0A8S9LT33-F1
#
_cell.length_a   1.000
_cell.length_b   1.000
_cell.length_c   1.000
_cell.angle_alpha   90.00
_cell.angle_beta   90.00
_cell.angle_gamma   90.00
#
_symmetry.space_group_name_H-M   'P 1'
#
loop_
_entity.id
_entity.type
_entity.pdbx_description
1 polymer ?
#
loop_
_entity_poly.entity_id
_entity_poly.type
_entity_poly.pdbx_seq_one_letter_code
_entity_poly.pdbx_strand_id
1 'polypeptide(L)'
;MWKVKRKKNGRSTSKATKIEDEDSIKVVETDGSLKSHPREKKKLIDFRDKLYLAPLTTVGNLPFRRLCKVLGADVTCGEMAMCTNLLQGQASEWALFRRHSSEDLFGVQICGSFPDTVARAVELIDRECIDINMGCPIDMVVNKSAGSAILNKPLRMKNIVEVSSSSVETPITIKSDCPELSSCMIARGALIKVDVAAVSVRVEGDDSYGTAVSGSC
;
A
#
# COMPACT_ATOMS: atom_id res chain seq x y z
N MET A 1 -24.55 -17.63 10.58
CA MET A 1 -24.77 -16.97 11.90
C MET A 1 -24.13 -17.81 13.01
N TRP A 2 -22.91 -17.49 13.44
CA TRP A 2 -22.21 -18.16 14.56
C TRP A 2 -21.48 -17.10 15.41
N LYS A 3 -21.29 -17.35 16.72
CA LYS A 3 -20.61 -16.45 17.67
C LYS A 3 -19.35 -17.10 18.23
N VAL A 4 -18.26 -16.34 18.36
CA VAL A 4 -17.03 -16.78 19.02
C VAL A 4 -16.97 -16.23 20.46
N LYS A 5 -16.69 -17.10 21.44
CA LYS A 5 -16.45 -16.72 22.85
C LYS A 5 -14.96 -16.45 23.08
N ARG A 6 -14.62 -15.35 23.77
CA ARG A 6 -13.28 -15.14 24.35
C ARG A 6 -13.16 -15.83 25.71
N LYS A 7 -12.00 -16.45 25.98
CA LYS A 7 -11.63 -17.08 27.26
C LYS A 7 -10.76 -16.10 28.05
N LYS A 8 -11.04 -15.90 29.35
CA LYS A 8 -10.18 -15.11 30.25
C LYS A 8 -9.26 -16.05 31.04
N ASN A 9 -7.98 -15.70 31.17
CA ASN A 9 -7.07 -16.29 32.17
C ASN A 9 -6.77 -15.26 33.28
N GLY A 10 -6.37 -15.76 34.45
CA GLY A 10 -6.33 -15.00 35.70
C GLY A 10 -4.98 -14.34 36.05
N ARG A 11 -4.98 -13.70 37.21
CA ARG A 11 -3.90 -12.90 37.82
C ARG A 11 -3.25 -13.68 38.97
N SER A 12 -1.94 -13.52 39.17
CA SER A 12 -1.25 -13.82 40.43
C SER A 12 -0.26 -12.69 40.77
N THR A 13 0.29 -12.69 41.98
CA THR A 13 0.97 -11.51 42.57
C THR A 13 2.03 -11.90 43.59
N SER A 14 3.16 -11.18 43.62
CA SER A 14 4.11 -11.20 44.75
C SER A 14 4.88 -9.86 44.89
N LYS A 15 5.29 -9.56 46.12
CA LYS A 15 6.11 -8.42 46.56
C LYS A 15 7.61 -8.79 46.53
N ALA A 16 8.59 -7.95 46.90
CA ALA A 16 8.90 -6.53 46.67
C ALA A 16 10.08 -6.17 47.61
N THR A 17 11.13 -5.50 47.12
CA THR A 17 12.25 -5.01 47.94
C THR A 17 12.79 -3.68 47.40
N LYS A 18 13.15 -2.73 48.28
CA LYS A 18 13.78 -1.45 47.93
C LYS A 18 15.32 -1.54 47.94
N ILE A 19 15.97 -0.69 47.15
CA ILE A 19 17.20 0.03 47.51
C ILE A 19 16.97 1.50 47.10
N GLU A 20 17.56 2.44 47.84
CA GLU A 20 17.43 3.90 47.72
C GLU A 20 18.86 4.51 47.71
N ASP A 21 19.13 5.73 47.26
CA ASP A 21 18.26 6.77 46.66
C ASP A 21 18.58 6.91 45.12
N GLU A 22 18.93 8.00 44.43
CA GLU A 22 19.13 9.44 44.73
C GLU A 22 19.04 10.34 43.48
N ASP A 23 18.83 11.63 43.73
CA ASP A 23 19.01 12.85 42.91
C ASP A 23 18.22 13.14 41.60
N SER A 24 17.05 13.77 41.79
CA SER A 24 16.86 15.21 41.47
C SER A 24 17.17 15.77 40.05
N ILE A 25 16.61 15.20 38.98
CA ILE A 25 16.48 15.95 37.71
C ILE A 25 15.02 16.40 37.48
N LYS A 26 14.88 17.69 37.13
CA LYS A 26 13.61 18.43 37.15
C LYS A 26 12.66 17.96 36.06
N VAL A 27 11.37 17.86 36.41
CA VAL A 27 10.28 17.77 35.43
C VAL A 27 10.27 19.05 34.62
N VAL A 28 10.65 18.97 33.35
CA VAL A 28 10.40 20.03 32.38
C VAL A 28 8.95 19.90 31.94
N GLU A 29 8.14 20.92 32.23
CA GLU A 29 6.81 21.06 31.65
C GLU A 29 6.95 21.25 30.13
N THR A 30 6.75 20.18 29.36
CA THR A 30 6.58 20.29 27.90
C THR A 30 5.27 21.03 27.64
N ASP A 31 5.34 22.18 26.97
CA ASP A 31 4.18 23.05 26.83
C ASP A 31 3.02 22.39 26.05
N GLY A 32 1.79 22.75 26.44
CA GLY A 32 0.57 22.25 25.80
C GLY A 32 0.23 22.90 24.46
N SER A 33 1.20 23.42 23.70
CA SER A 33 0.96 24.25 22.51
C SER A 33 1.60 23.75 21.21
N LEU A 34 2.14 22.52 21.17
CA LEU A 34 2.28 21.79 19.90
C LEU A 34 0.92 21.27 19.41
N LYS A 35 0.10 22.18 18.88
CA LYS A 35 -1.06 21.81 18.05
C LYS A 35 -0.55 21.01 16.86
N SER A 36 -1.03 19.78 16.69
CA SER A 36 -0.73 18.97 15.52
C SER A 36 -1.08 19.73 14.25
N HIS A 37 -0.10 19.86 13.35
CA HIS A 37 -0.33 20.49 12.04
C HIS A 37 -1.41 19.69 11.29
N PRO A 38 -2.31 20.30 10.48
CA PRO A 38 -3.41 19.63 9.76
C PRO A 38 -3.05 18.50 8.76
N ARG A 39 -1.80 18.02 8.79
CA ARG A 39 -1.34 16.72 8.28
C ARG A 39 -1.81 15.56 9.18
N GLU A 40 -2.94 15.72 9.86
CA GLU A 40 -3.45 14.81 10.88
C GLU A 40 -4.07 13.57 10.22
N LYS A 41 -3.39 12.42 10.31
CA LYS A 41 -3.91 11.07 10.01
C LYS A 41 -4.75 11.00 8.73
N LYS A 42 -4.09 10.78 7.59
CA LYS A 42 -4.78 10.40 6.34
C LYS A 42 -5.81 9.30 6.65
N LYS A 43 -7.07 9.53 6.26
CA LYS A 43 -8.14 8.54 6.48
C LYS A 43 -7.72 7.21 5.88
N LEU A 44 -7.63 6.17 6.71
CA LEU A 44 -7.44 4.81 6.27
C LEU A 44 -8.53 4.47 5.24
N ILE A 45 -8.14 4.13 4.02
CA ILE A 45 -9.10 3.82 2.95
C ILE A 45 -9.68 2.44 3.23
N ASP A 46 -11.00 2.42 3.47
CA ASP A 46 -11.74 1.17 3.55
C ASP A 46 -12.10 0.70 2.14
N PHE A 47 -11.43 -0.35 1.68
CA PHE A 47 -11.65 -0.98 0.37
C PHE A 47 -12.81 -1.98 0.37
N ARG A 48 -13.43 -2.26 1.53
CA ARG A 48 -14.55 -3.22 1.62
C ARG A 48 -15.78 -2.66 0.92
N ASP A 49 -16.46 -3.53 0.20
CA ASP A 49 -17.68 -3.22 -0.58
C ASP A 49 -17.50 -2.07 -1.59
N LYS A 50 -16.27 -1.87 -2.10
CA LYS A 50 -15.92 -0.83 -3.09
C LYS A 50 -15.51 -1.40 -4.44
N LEU A 51 -15.97 -0.74 -5.51
CA LEU A 51 -15.52 -1.02 -6.88
C LEU A 51 -14.20 -0.27 -7.17
N TYR A 52 -13.08 -0.99 -7.10
CA TYR A 52 -11.76 -0.50 -7.48
C TYR A 52 -11.51 -0.68 -8.98
N LEU A 53 -11.39 0.42 -9.71
CA LEU A 53 -10.94 0.41 -11.10
C LEU A 53 -9.43 0.10 -11.13
N ALA A 54 -9.10 -1.13 -11.51
CA ALA A 54 -7.72 -1.59 -11.64
C ALA A 54 -6.91 -0.68 -12.60
N PRO A 55 -5.63 -0.41 -12.31
CA PRO A 55 -4.77 0.39 -13.19
C PRO A 55 -4.51 -0.36 -14.50
N LEU A 56 -4.83 0.30 -15.62
CA LEU A 56 -4.67 -0.22 -16.98
C LEU A 56 -3.64 0.61 -17.74
N THR A 57 -2.42 0.10 -17.91
CA THR A 57 -1.39 0.75 -18.74
C THR A 57 -1.89 0.97 -20.17
N THR A 58 -1.53 2.10 -20.78
CA THR A 58 -1.88 2.59 -22.13
C THR A 58 -3.34 2.94 -22.40
N VAL A 59 -4.29 2.55 -21.54
CA VAL A 59 -5.73 2.85 -21.72
C VAL A 59 -6.40 3.50 -20.49
N GLY A 60 -5.80 3.42 -19.30
CA GLY A 60 -6.30 3.94 -18.02
C GLY A 60 -6.21 5.47 -17.84
N ASN A 61 -6.31 6.21 -18.95
CA ASN A 61 -6.17 7.66 -18.98
C ASN A 61 -7.32 8.38 -18.25
N LEU A 62 -7.11 9.65 -17.91
CA LEU A 62 -8.06 10.45 -17.12
C LEU A 62 -9.49 10.50 -17.73
N PRO A 63 -9.69 10.69 -19.05
CA PRO A 63 -11.01 10.56 -19.69
C PRO A 63 -11.68 9.19 -19.45
N PHE A 64 -10.95 8.08 -19.60
CA PHE A 64 -11.47 6.74 -19.35
C PHE A 64 -11.88 6.54 -17.88
N ARG A 65 -11.01 6.91 -16.93
CA ARG A 65 -11.33 6.77 -15.49
C ARG A 65 -12.52 7.62 -15.06
N ARG A 66 -12.70 8.81 -15.64
CA ARG A 66 -13.91 9.64 -15.44
C ARG A 66 -15.18 8.94 -15.92
N LEU A 67 -15.14 8.23 -17.05
CA LEU A 67 -16.28 7.44 -17.52
C LEU A 67 -16.58 6.28 -16.54
N CYS A 68 -15.57 5.52 -16.11
CA CYS A 68 -15.73 4.47 -15.11
C CYS A 68 -16.31 5.01 -13.78
N LYS A 69 -15.93 6.22 -13.36
CA LYS A 69 -16.46 6.88 -12.18
C LYS A 69 -17.95 7.26 -12.31
N VAL A 70 -18.39 7.67 -13.49
CA VAL A 70 -19.82 7.87 -13.82
C VAL A 70 -20.58 6.54 -13.86
N LEU A 71 -19.91 5.45 -14.28
CA LEU A 71 -20.46 4.08 -14.31
C LEU A 71 -20.40 3.36 -12.95
N GLY A 72 -20.01 4.04 -11.86
CA GLY A 72 -20.10 3.51 -10.49
C GLY A 72 -18.80 3.02 -9.85
N ALA A 73 -17.62 3.24 -10.45
CA ALA A 73 -16.35 2.93 -9.78
C ALA A 73 -16.16 3.84 -8.54
N ASP A 74 -16.01 3.26 -7.34
CA ASP A 74 -15.70 4.01 -6.12
C ASP A 74 -14.33 4.69 -6.20
N VAL A 75 -13.32 3.87 -6.49
CA VAL A 75 -11.89 4.20 -6.41
C VAL A 75 -11.29 4.02 -7.79
N THR A 76 -10.57 5.03 -8.26
CA THR A 76 -9.88 5.02 -9.56
C THR A 76 -8.37 4.94 -9.35
N CYS A 77 -7.65 4.16 -10.17
CA CYS A 77 -6.18 4.13 -10.14
C CYS A 77 -5.59 4.62 -11.46
N GLY A 78 -4.55 5.45 -11.38
CA GLY A 78 -3.80 5.94 -12.54
C GLY A 78 -3.02 4.84 -13.28
N GLU A 79 -2.52 5.17 -14.47
CA GLU A 79 -1.66 4.24 -15.22
C GLU A 79 -0.32 3.98 -14.50
N MET A 80 0.30 2.84 -14.80
CA MET A 80 1.56 2.40 -14.17
C MET A 80 2.73 3.35 -14.47
N ALA A 81 3.24 4.03 -13.44
CA ALA A 81 4.43 4.87 -13.51
C ALA A 81 5.71 4.11 -13.11
N MET A 82 6.82 4.32 -13.82
CA MET A 82 8.13 3.74 -13.48
C MET A 82 8.84 4.59 -12.42
N CYS A 83 9.21 4.00 -11.27
CA CYS A 83 9.88 4.72 -10.18
C CYS A 83 11.16 5.44 -10.63
N THR A 84 11.91 4.86 -11.56
CA THR A 84 13.12 5.46 -12.14
C THR A 84 12.85 6.76 -12.89
N ASN A 85 11.71 6.84 -13.59
CA ASN A 85 11.35 7.98 -14.43
C ASN A 85 10.77 9.12 -13.58
N LEU A 86 9.97 8.78 -12.56
CA LEU A 86 9.49 9.71 -11.53
C LEU A 86 10.67 10.42 -10.84
N LEU A 87 11.65 9.64 -10.36
CA LEU A 87 12.86 10.14 -9.70
C LEU A 87 13.79 10.95 -10.63
N GLN A 88 13.69 10.74 -11.95
CA GLN A 88 14.36 11.57 -12.97
C GLN A 88 13.57 12.85 -13.32
N GLY A 89 12.40 13.08 -12.72
CA GLY A 89 11.57 14.24 -13.01
C GLY A 89 10.88 14.21 -14.37
N GLN A 90 10.74 13.04 -15.01
CA GLN A 90 10.16 12.94 -16.35
C GLN A 90 8.69 13.39 -16.36
N ALA A 91 8.39 14.48 -17.06
CA ALA A 91 7.08 15.13 -17.03
C ALA A 91 5.94 14.25 -17.58
N SER A 92 6.25 13.30 -18.48
CA SER A 92 5.34 12.25 -18.94
C SER A 92 4.87 11.35 -17.81
N GLU A 93 5.77 10.95 -16.93
CA GLU A 93 5.49 10.07 -15.79
C GLU A 93 4.64 10.80 -14.74
N TRP A 94 5.01 12.03 -14.42
CA TRP A 94 4.26 12.90 -13.51
C TRP A 94 2.87 13.30 -14.06
N ALA A 95 2.65 13.23 -15.37
CA ALA A 95 1.34 13.45 -15.96
C ALA A 95 0.34 12.30 -15.66
N LEU A 96 0.83 11.07 -15.39
CA LEU A 96 -0.02 9.92 -15.02
C LEU A 96 -0.70 10.14 -13.66
N PHE A 97 -0.07 10.91 -12.77
CA PHE A 97 -0.56 11.25 -11.43
C PHE A 97 -1.59 12.40 -11.41
N ARG A 98 -2.07 12.84 -12.58
CA ARG A 98 -3.16 13.82 -12.71
C ARG A 98 -4.51 13.15 -12.52
N ARG A 99 -5.33 13.72 -11.64
CA ARG A 99 -6.73 13.33 -11.42
C ARG A 99 -7.71 14.45 -11.77
N HIS A 100 -8.94 14.07 -12.10
CA HIS A 100 -10.07 14.99 -12.19
C HIS A 100 -10.67 15.26 -10.80
N SER A 101 -11.42 16.36 -10.65
CA SER A 101 -12.10 16.71 -9.41
C SER A 101 -13.15 15.68 -8.97
N SER A 102 -13.72 14.93 -9.92
CA SER A 102 -14.68 13.84 -9.67
C SER A 102 -14.03 12.51 -9.25
N GLU A 103 -12.71 12.40 -9.25
CA GLU A 103 -12.01 11.22 -8.73
C GLU A 103 -11.78 11.42 -7.22
N ASP A 104 -12.82 11.13 -6.41
CA ASP A 104 -12.83 11.39 -4.95
C ASP A 104 -11.79 10.56 -4.18
N LEU A 105 -11.53 9.34 -4.68
CA LEU A 105 -10.53 8.41 -4.17
C LEU A 105 -9.67 7.97 -5.36
N PHE A 106 -8.46 8.51 -5.43
CA PHE A 106 -7.52 8.29 -6.53
C PHE A 106 -6.22 7.64 -6.04
N GLY A 107 -5.97 6.41 -6.49
CA GLY A 107 -4.67 5.75 -6.34
C GLY A 107 -3.73 6.07 -7.50
N VAL A 108 -2.43 5.99 -7.25
CA VAL A 108 -1.41 5.96 -8.31
C VAL A 108 -0.66 4.65 -8.28
N GLN A 109 -0.48 4.01 -9.44
CA GLN A 109 0.32 2.80 -9.55
C GLN A 109 1.77 3.14 -9.87
N ILE A 110 2.72 2.52 -9.16
CA ILE A 110 4.16 2.59 -9.40
C ILE A 110 4.78 1.23 -9.66
N CYS A 111 5.89 1.19 -10.39
CA CYS A 111 6.63 -0.03 -10.72
C CYS A 111 8.15 0.19 -10.59
N GLY A 112 8.82 -0.66 -9.80
CA GLY A 112 10.25 -0.55 -9.51
C GLY A 112 10.88 -1.88 -9.10
N SER A 113 12.21 -1.99 -9.30
CA SER A 113 12.98 -3.24 -9.19
C SER A 113 13.86 -3.33 -7.93
N PHE A 114 14.07 -2.22 -7.23
CA PHE A 114 15.01 -2.07 -6.12
C PHE A 114 14.34 -1.32 -4.96
N PRO A 115 14.39 -1.81 -3.71
CA PRO A 115 13.76 -1.18 -2.55
C PRO A 115 14.05 0.32 -2.43
N ASP A 116 15.32 0.71 -2.46
CA ASP A 116 15.78 2.11 -2.28
C ASP A 116 15.30 3.06 -3.40
N THR A 117 14.88 2.51 -4.53
CA THR A 117 14.28 3.25 -5.67
C THR A 117 12.76 3.30 -5.57
N VAL A 118 12.12 2.38 -4.84
CA VAL A 118 10.68 2.45 -4.52
C VAL A 118 10.45 3.34 -3.29
N ALA A 119 11.27 3.24 -2.24
CA ALA A 119 11.24 4.08 -1.05
C ALA A 119 11.22 5.58 -1.39
N ARG A 120 12.27 6.05 -2.09
CA ARG A 120 12.36 7.44 -2.56
C ARG A 120 11.26 7.83 -3.54
N ALA A 121 10.63 6.88 -4.22
CA ALA A 121 9.48 7.17 -5.08
C ALA A 121 8.19 7.34 -4.28
N VAL A 122 7.92 6.53 -3.25
CA VAL A 122 6.73 6.70 -2.39
C VAL A 122 6.81 7.95 -1.52
N GLU A 123 8.01 8.33 -1.06
CA GLU A 123 8.24 9.57 -0.29
C GLU A 123 7.87 10.85 -1.07
N LEU A 124 7.93 10.81 -2.41
CA LEU A 124 7.52 11.91 -3.28
C LEU A 124 6.03 11.89 -3.65
N ILE A 125 5.26 10.88 -3.22
CA ILE A 125 3.86 10.68 -3.62
C ILE A 125 2.93 11.10 -2.49
N ASP A 126 2.49 12.36 -2.54
CA ASP A 126 1.35 12.79 -1.73
C ASP A 126 0.03 12.50 -2.45
N ARG A 127 -0.47 11.28 -2.27
CA ARG A 127 -1.76 10.80 -2.80
C ARG A 127 -2.59 10.09 -1.73
N GLU A 128 -3.82 9.76 -2.10
CA GLU A 128 -4.79 9.06 -1.29
C GLU A 128 -4.41 7.58 -1.12
N CYS A 129 -3.88 6.93 -2.17
CA CYS A 129 -3.37 5.55 -2.15
C CYS A 129 -2.17 5.37 -3.10
N ILE A 130 -1.27 4.42 -2.80
CA ILE A 130 -0.18 4.01 -3.71
C ILE A 130 -0.28 2.51 -3.99
N ASP A 131 -0.37 2.13 -5.26
CA ASP A 131 -0.38 0.72 -5.68
C ASP A 131 0.99 0.31 -6.25
N ILE A 132 1.55 -0.81 -5.79
CA ILE A 132 2.84 -1.32 -6.29
C ILE A 132 2.58 -2.45 -7.30
N ASN A 133 3.03 -2.25 -8.54
CA ASN A 133 2.90 -3.25 -9.59
C ASN A 133 3.97 -4.34 -9.46
N MET A 134 3.51 -5.56 -9.16
CA MET A 134 4.30 -6.79 -9.11
C MET A 134 3.77 -7.84 -10.11
N GLY A 135 2.88 -7.45 -11.03
CA GLY A 135 2.20 -8.37 -11.97
C GLY A 135 2.54 -8.15 -13.44
N CYS A 136 2.96 -6.94 -13.84
CA CYS A 136 3.09 -6.57 -15.25
C CYS A 136 4.06 -7.49 -16.03
N PRO A 137 3.60 -8.19 -17.09
CA PRO A 137 4.42 -9.12 -17.86
C PRO A 137 5.14 -8.47 -19.05
N ILE A 138 5.01 -7.16 -19.27
CA ILE A 138 5.59 -6.46 -20.43
C ILE A 138 7.12 -6.57 -20.40
N ASP A 139 7.75 -7.02 -21.50
CA ASP A 139 9.19 -7.26 -21.62
C ASP A 139 10.06 -6.10 -21.12
N MET A 140 9.71 -4.85 -21.47
CA MET A 140 10.42 -3.64 -21.02
C MET A 140 10.47 -3.48 -19.48
N VAL A 141 9.50 -4.06 -18.77
CA VAL A 141 9.39 -4.05 -17.31
C VAL A 141 10.10 -5.27 -16.71
N VAL A 142 9.86 -6.45 -17.30
CA VAL A 142 10.45 -7.74 -16.91
C VAL A 142 11.98 -7.72 -17.06
N ASN A 143 12.49 -7.16 -18.16
CA ASN A 143 13.94 -6.99 -18.41
C ASN A 143 14.61 -6.03 -17.41
N LYS A 144 13.85 -5.10 -16.80
CA LYS A 144 14.32 -4.26 -15.69
C LYS A 144 14.24 -4.98 -14.33
N SER A 145 13.86 -6.26 -14.29
CA SER A 145 13.54 -7.04 -13.08
C SER A 145 12.40 -6.47 -12.22
N ALA A 146 11.48 -5.72 -12.82
CA ALA A 146 10.26 -5.20 -12.19
C ALA A 146 9.01 -5.98 -12.68
N GLY A 147 7.81 -5.61 -12.22
CA GLY A 147 6.57 -6.27 -12.61
C GLY A 147 6.57 -7.75 -12.19
N SER A 148 6.12 -8.64 -13.08
CA SER A 148 6.06 -10.09 -12.79
C SER A 148 7.41 -10.71 -12.42
N ALA A 149 8.54 -10.12 -12.83
CA ALA A 149 9.88 -10.57 -12.46
C ALA A 149 10.19 -10.46 -10.95
N ILE A 150 9.38 -9.72 -10.19
CA ILE A 150 9.45 -9.61 -8.72
C ILE A 150 8.87 -10.87 -8.05
N LEU A 151 7.89 -11.54 -8.67
CA LEU A 151 7.22 -12.73 -8.13
C LEU A 151 8.22 -13.89 -7.91
N ASN A 152 9.15 -14.05 -8.85
CA ASN A 152 10.25 -15.01 -8.79
C ASN A 152 11.37 -14.62 -7.81
N LYS A 153 11.24 -13.50 -7.07
CA LYS A 153 12.28 -12.92 -6.21
C LYS A 153 11.70 -12.53 -4.84
N PRO A 154 11.23 -13.50 -4.03
CA PRO A 154 10.43 -13.22 -2.82
C PRO A 154 11.11 -12.33 -1.76
N LEU A 155 12.43 -12.44 -1.56
CA LEU A 155 13.15 -11.54 -0.64
C LEU A 155 13.13 -10.08 -1.13
N ARG A 156 13.24 -9.86 -2.45
CA ARG A 156 13.10 -8.54 -3.07
C ARG A 156 11.67 -8.02 -2.97
N MET A 157 10.68 -8.89 -3.16
CA MET A 157 9.27 -8.58 -2.92
C MET A 157 9.06 -8.07 -1.49
N LYS A 158 9.45 -8.85 -0.47
CA LYS A 158 9.33 -8.44 0.94
C LYS A 158 9.97 -7.07 1.18
N ASN A 159 11.24 -6.90 0.79
CA ASN A 159 11.98 -5.67 1.05
C ASN A 159 11.37 -4.44 0.37
N ILE A 160 10.75 -4.59 -0.81
CA ILE A 160 10.02 -3.50 -1.49
C ILE A 160 8.78 -3.09 -0.68
N VAL A 161 7.97 -4.05 -0.21
CA VAL A 161 6.75 -3.74 0.56
C VAL A 161 7.10 -3.16 1.94
N GLU A 162 8.09 -3.75 2.60
CA GLU A 162 8.57 -3.37 3.94
C GLU A 162 9.15 -1.95 3.96
N VAL A 163 9.94 -1.56 2.94
CA VAL A 163 10.43 -0.18 2.85
C VAL A 163 9.32 0.79 2.44
N SER A 164 8.39 0.39 1.56
CA SER A 164 7.32 1.30 1.09
C SER A 164 6.32 1.64 2.19
N SER A 165 5.93 0.65 3.01
CA SER A 165 5.01 0.82 4.14
C SER A 165 5.63 1.52 5.35
N SER A 166 6.96 1.46 5.51
CA SER A 166 7.67 2.21 6.57
C SER A 166 8.09 3.62 6.15
N SER A 167 8.22 3.92 4.85
CA SER A 167 8.53 5.27 4.35
C SER A 167 7.35 6.25 4.43
N VAL A 168 6.08 5.80 4.36
CA VAL A 168 4.91 6.70 4.31
C VAL A 168 3.67 6.18 5.05
N GLU A 169 2.89 7.08 5.65
CA GLU A 169 1.55 6.78 6.21
C GLU A 169 0.46 6.55 5.14
N THR A 170 0.76 6.83 3.86
CA THR A 170 -0.19 6.62 2.75
C THR A 170 -0.42 5.11 2.56
N PRO A 171 -1.67 4.61 2.51
CA PRO A 171 -1.92 3.18 2.36
C PRO A 171 -1.30 2.62 1.07
N ILE A 172 -0.54 1.53 1.25
CA ILE A 172 0.08 0.77 0.17
C ILE A 172 -0.84 -0.39 -0.24
N THR A 173 -1.13 -0.50 -1.53
CA THR A 173 -1.75 -1.68 -2.15
C THR A 173 -0.78 -2.35 -3.12
N ILE A 174 -1.08 -3.57 -3.54
CA ILE A 174 -0.26 -4.32 -4.50
C ILE A 174 -1.14 -4.91 -5.59
N LYS A 175 -0.77 -4.71 -6.85
CA LYS A 175 -1.29 -5.50 -7.98
C LYS A 175 -0.33 -6.61 -8.37
N SER A 176 -0.83 -7.84 -8.40
CA SER A 176 -0.11 -9.02 -8.86
C SER A 176 -0.92 -9.78 -9.90
N ASP A 177 -0.20 -10.52 -10.76
CA ASP A 177 -0.78 -11.38 -11.79
C ASP A 177 -0.47 -12.86 -11.49
N CYS A 178 -0.17 -13.17 -10.23
CA CYS A 178 -0.05 -14.53 -9.71
C CYS A 178 -1.43 -15.00 -9.18
N PRO A 179 -2.17 -15.90 -9.87
CA PRO A 179 -3.45 -16.40 -9.37
C PRO A 179 -3.31 -17.19 -8.06
N GLU A 180 -2.13 -17.78 -7.85
CA GLU A 180 -1.79 -18.57 -6.67
C GLU A 180 -1.38 -17.73 -5.44
N LEU A 181 -1.66 -16.42 -5.39
CA LEU A 181 -1.33 -15.57 -4.23
C LEU A 181 -2.03 -16.02 -2.93
N SER A 182 -3.11 -16.80 -3.05
CA SER A 182 -3.78 -17.53 -1.97
C SER A 182 -2.98 -18.74 -1.45
N SER A 183 -2.14 -19.36 -2.28
CA SER A 183 -1.36 -20.58 -2.00
C SER A 183 0.14 -20.31 -1.80
N CYS A 184 0.66 -19.23 -2.39
CA CYS A 184 2.03 -18.78 -2.26
C CYS A 184 2.30 -18.32 -0.82
N MET A 185 2.77 -19.25 0.02
CA MET A 185 3.15 -18.98 1.41
C MET A 185 4.20 -17.88 1.54
N ILE A 186 4.98 -17.62 0.49
CA ILE A 186 6.02 -16.59 0.50
C ILE A 186 5.43 -15.19 0.29
N ALA A 187 4.46 -15.04 -0.61
CA ALA A 187 3.69 -13.81 -0.73
C ALA A 187 2.85 -13.59 0.54
N ARG A 188 2.08 -14.58 1.00
CA ARG A 188 1.34 -14.48 2.27
C ARG A 188 2.26 -14.18 3.46
N GLY A 189 3.40 -14.85 3.59
CA GLY A 189 4.34 -14.65 4.70
C GLY A 189 5.06 -13.30 4.69
N ALA A 190 5.23 -12.68 3.52
CA ALA A 190 5.74 -11.32 3.38
C ALA A 190 4.65 -10.27 3.62
N LEU A 191 3.42 -10.50 3.15
CA LEU A 191 2.32 -9.54 3.14
C LEU A 191 1.45 -9.55 4.40
N ILE A 192 1.47 -10.62 5.20
CA ILE A 192 0.79 -10.68 6.52
C ILE A 192 1.66 -10.06 7.62
N LYS A 193 2.96 -9.84 7.36
CA LYS A 193 3.92 -9.23 8.31
C LYS A 193 4.17 -7.74 8.08
N VAL A 194 3.52 -7.13 7.10
CA VAL A 194 3.78 -5.77 6.62
C VAL A 194 2.44 -5.12 6.27
N ASP A 195 2.24 -3.86 6.64
CA ASP A 195 0.95 -3.18 6.53
C ASP A 195 0.57 -2.86 5.07
N VAL A 196 -0.07 -3.83 4.41
CA VAL A 196 -0.64 -3.72 3.05
C VAL A 196 -2.15 -3.64 3.14
N ALA A 197 -2.71 -2.50 2.73
CA ALA A 197 -4.14 -2.21 2.85
C ALA A 197 -5.01 -3.15 2.01
N ALA A 198 -4.57 -3.48 0.80
CA ALA A 198 -5.23 -4.45 -0.07
C ALA A 198 -4.27 -5.06 -1.11
N VAL A 199 -4.55 -6.30 -1.51
CA VAL A 199 -3.91 -6.97 -2.64
C VAL A 199 -4.96 -7.21 -3.73
N SER A 200 -4.65 -6.81 -4.96
CA SER A 200 -5.44 -7.12 -6.15
C SER A 200 -4.73 -8.18 -7.00
N VAL A 201 -5.48 -9.19 -7.42
CA VAL A 201 -4.97 -10.33 -8.22
C VAL A 201 -5.67 -10.35 -9.58
N ARG A 202 -4.91 -10.37 -10.67
CA ARG A 202 -5.44 -10.77 -11.98
C ARG A 202 -5.64 -12.29 -11.97
N VAL A 203 -6.88 -12.71 -12.20
CA VAL A 203 -7.23 -14.09 -12.54
C VAL A 203 -7.44 -14.13 -14.05
N GLU A 204 -6.84 -15.11 -14.73
CA GLU A 204 -7.14 -15.44 -16.12
C GLU A 204 -7.96 -16.74 -16.13
N GLY A 205 -9.15 -16.73 -16.73
CA GLY A 205 -9.93 -17.96 -16.95
C GLY A 205 -11.45 -17.87 -16.76
N ASP A 206 -11.99 -16.88 -16.03
CA ASP A 206 -13.43 -16.71 -15.78
C ASP A 206 -13.81 -15.23 -15.74
N ASP A 207 -15.07 -14.89 -16.07
CA ASP A 207 -15.65 -13.53 -16.05
C ASP A 207 -15.82 -12.94 -14.61
N SER A 208 -15.08 -13.46 -13.65
CA SER A 208 -15.10 -13.02 -12.25
C SER A 208 -14.22 -11.78 -12.03
N TYR A 209 -14.86 -10.66 -11.68
CA TYR A 209 -14.18 -9.42 -11.34
C TYR A 209 -13.14 -9.62 -10.21
N GLY A 210 -11.90 -9.16 -10.45
CA GLY A 210 -10.77 -9.37 -9.54
C GLY A 210 -11.05 -8.83 -8.13
N THR A 211 -11.02 -9.73 -7.13
CA THR A 211 -11.31 -9.38 -5.74
C THR A 211 -10.15 -8.65 -5.09
N ALA A 212 -10.40 -7.47 -4.51
CA ALA A 212 -9.47 -6.80 -3.61
C ALA A 212 -9.49 -7.49 -2.24
N VAL A 213 -8.40 -8.14 -1.86
CA VAL A 213 -8.28 -8.81 -0.55
C VAL A 213 -7.61 -7.85 0.42
N SER A 214 -8.38 -7.32 1.37
CA SER A 214 -7.86 -6.46 2.44
C SER A 214 -6.99 -7.25 3.41
N GLY A 215 -5.76 -6.77 3.67
CA GLY A 215 -4.93 -7.27 4.76
C GLY A 215 -5.44 -6.76 6.11
N SER A 216 -5.47 -7.61 7.14
CA SER A 216 -5.74 -7.22 8.52
C SER A 216 -4.94 -8.11 9.48
N CYS A 217 -4.26 -7.50 10.45
CA CYS A 217 -3.59 -8.18 11.56
C CYS A 217 -4.57 -8.86 12.53
#